data_AF-G5NA48-F1
#
_entry.id   AF-G5NA48-F1
#
_cell.length_a   1.000
_cell.length_b   1.000
_cell.length_c   1.000
_cell.angle_alpha   90.00
_cell.angle_beta   90.00
_cell.angle_gamma   90.00
#
_symmetry.space_group_name_H-M   'P 1'
#
loop_
_entity.id
_entity.type
_entity.pdbx_description
1 polymer ?
#
loop_
_entity_poly.entity_id
_entity_poly.type
_entity_poly.pdbx_seq_one_letter_code
_entity_poly.pdbx_strand_id
1 'polypeptide(L)'
;MKEQVVDLAMYNAGIRNPQGLAVNPWSGALWLHEHGLRGGDEINIPKKGKNYGWPLATWGVNYSGLKVSEAKGKIVAGAEQPVYYWKDSPAISGMAFISATFLCRDGINCLSAR
;
A
#
# COMPACT_ATOMS: atom_id res chain seq x y z
N MET A 1 -13.95 -19.01 12.02
CA MET A 1 -13.16 -17.89 11.45
C MET A 1 -13.80 -17.53 10.12
N LYS A 2 -14.09 -16.26 9.84
CA LYS A 2 -14.60 -15.88 8.52
C LYS A 2 -13.43 -15.98 7.53
N GLU A 3 -13.47 -16.94 6.62
CA GLU A 3 -12.55 -16.97 5.48
C GLU A 3 -12.89 -15.80 4.55
N GLN A 4 -11.90 -14.97 4.23
CA GLN A 4 -12.03 -13.92 3.22
C GLN A 4 -11.87 -14.59 1.85
N VAL A 5 -12.99 -15.00 1.26
CA VAL A 5 -13.03 -15.69 -0.02
C VAL A 5 -12.85 -14.67 -1.15
N VAL A 6 -11.96 -14.97 -2.10
CA VAL A 6 -11.83 -14.23 -3.36
C VAL A 6 -12.72 -14.89 -4.42
N ASP A 7 -13.75 -14.18 -4.90
CA ASP A 7 -14.64 -14.67 -5.95
C ASP A 7 -14.10 -14.37 -7.37
N LEU A 8 -14.84 -14.78 -8.41
CA LEU A 8 -14.42 -14.60 -9.81
C LEU A 8 -14.35 -13.14 -10.26
N ALA A 9 -15.10 -12.23 -9.65
CA ALA A 9 -15.11 -10.81 -9.98
C ALA A 9 -14.06 -10.01 -9.18
N MET A 10 -13.56 -10.58 -8.07
CA MET A 10 -12.60 -9.93 -7.20
C MET A 10 -11.15 -10.27 -7.58
N TYR A 11 -10.34 -9.24 -7.85
CA TYR A 11 -8.92 -9.45 -8.19
C TYR A 11 -8.07 -9.73 -6.93
N ASN A 12 -8.28 -9.00 -5.85
CA ASN A 12 -7.61 -9.18 -4.56
C ASN A 12 -8.56 -8.76 -3.42
N ALA A 13 -8.22 -9.11 -2.18
CA ALA A 13 -9.00 -8.79 -0.99
C ALA A 13 -8.13 -8.19 0.12
N GLY A 14 -8.77 -7.76 1.21
CA GLY A 14 -8.08 -7.32 2.42
C GLY A 14 -7.35 -5.99 2.29
N ILE A 15 -7.88 -5.11 1.44
CA ILE A 15 -7.48 -3.70 1.31
C ILE A 15 -8.55 -2.87 2.01
N ARG A 16 -8.17 -1.84 2.77
CA ARG A 16 -9.09 -0.98 3.51
C ARG A 16 -9.70 0.10 2.64
N ASN A 17 -8.86 0.99 2.10
CA ASN A 17 -9.31 2.18 1.38
C ASN A 17 -8.28 2.59 0.31
N PRO A 18 -8.25 1.92 -0.85
CA PRO A 18 -7.33 2.26 -1.92
C PRO A 18 -7.68 3.61 -2.53
N GLN A 19 -6.68 4.45 -2.79
CA GLN A 19 -6.88 5.79 -3.35
C GLN A 19 -6.13 5.94 -4.69
N GLY A 20 -4.81 5.73 -4.67
CA GLY A 20 -3.98 5.76 -5.88
C GLY A 20 -3.67 4.37 -6.41
N LEU A 21 -3.76 4.20 -7.73
CA LEU A 21 -3.25 3.05 -8.46
C LEU A 21 -2.42 3.54 -9.66
N ALA A 22 -1.28 2.92 -9.90
CA ALA A 22 -0.46 3.20 -11.08
C ALA A 22 0.23 1.92 -11.56
N VAL A 23 0.33 1.75 -12.88
CA VAL A 23 1.14 0.68 -13.46
C VAL A 23 2.58 1.17 -13.48
N ASN A 24 3.47 0.41 -12.84
CA ASN A 24 4.90 0.66 -12.88
C ASN A 24 5.40 0.49 -14.32
N PRO A 25 5.95 1.54 -14.97
CA PRO A 25 6.29 1.49 -16.38
C PRO A 25 7.52 0.61 -16.68
N TRP A 26 8.31 0.26 -15.67
CA TRP A 26 9.53 -0.55 -15.82
C TRP A 26 9.27 -2.05 -15.62
N SER A 27 8.30 -2.41 -14.77
CA SER A 27 7.96 -3.82 -14.49
C SER A 27 6.61 -4.28 -15.04
N GLY A 28 5.76 -3.35 -15.46
CA GLY A 28 4.37 -3.62 -15.83
C GLY A 28 3.47 -4.01 -14.65
N ALA A 29 3.99 -4.03 -13.42
CA ALA A 29 3.22 -4.39 -12.24
C ALA A 29 2.27 -3.25 -11.83
N LEU A 30 1.04 -3.58 -11.45
CA LEU A 30 0.13 -2.64 -10.79
C LEU A 30 0.64 -2.38 -9.37
N TRP A 31 0.75 -1.12 -8.99
CA TRP A 31 1.00 -0.66 -7.64
C TRP A 31 -0.21 0.12 -7.16
N LEU A 32 -0.51 0.02 -5.89
CA LEU A 32 -1.55 0.80 -5.24
C LEU A 32 -1.06 1.36 -3.92
N HIS A 33 -1.64 2.46 -3.48
CA HIS A 33 -1.60 2.83 -2.07
C HIS A 33 -3.02 2.86 -1.50
N GLU A 34 -3.09 2.68 -0.19
CA GLU A 34 -4.32 2.77 0.57
C GLU A 34 -4.14 3.55 1.87
N HIS A 35 -5.24 4.12 2.36
CA HIS A 35 -5.26 4.75 3.68
C HIS A 35 -5.49 3.73 4.78
N GLY A 36 -4.65 3.79 5.80
CA GLY A 36 -4.85 3.13 7.09
C GLY A 36 -5.86 3.86 7.97
N LEU A 37 -5.84 3.56 9.27
CA LEU A 37 -6.57 4.33 10.26
C LEU A 37 -5.69 5.49 10.77
N ARG A 38 -5.52 5.62 12.08
CA ARG A 38 -4.49 6.48 12.66
C ARG A 38 -3.14 5.80 12.45
N GLY A 39 -2.51 6.13 11.33
CA GLY A 39 -1.31 5.44 10.86
C GLY A 39 -1.65 4.19 10.06
N GLY A 40 -0.62 3.62 9.43
CA GLY A 40 -0.71 2.39 8.65
C GLY A 40 -1.24 2.58 7.24
N ASP A 41 -0.99 3.72 6.61
CA ASP A 41 -1.10 3.82 5.15
C ASP A 41 -0.08 2.88 4.52
N GLU A 42 -0.41 2.30 3.36
CA GLU A 42 0.40 1.25 2.75
C GLU A 42 0.63 1.48 1.25
N ILE A 43 1.78 0.99 0.75
CA ILE A 43 2.03 0.73 -0.67
C ILE A 43 2.01 -0.78 -0.88
N ASN A 44 1.18 -1.24 -1.81
CA ASN A 44 0.99 -2.65 -2.13
C ASN A 44 1.21 -2.92 -3.63
N ILE A 45 1.71 -4.12 -3.95
CA ILE A 45 1.73 -4.64 -5.32
C ILE A 45 0.63 -5.72 -5.39
N PRO A 46 -0.61 -5.34 -5.75
CA PRO A 46 -1.76 -6.26 -5.84
C PRO A 46 -1.49 -7.44 -6.77
N LYS A 47 -1.76 -8.65 -6.29
CA LYS A 47 -1.71 -9.90 -7.07
C LYS A 47 -3.06 -10.60 -7.07
N LYS A 48 -3.39 -11.26 -8.18
CA LYS A 48 -4.65 -12.01 -8.34
C LYS A 48 -4.82 -13.05 -7.22
N GLY A 49 -5.99 -13.08 -6.59
CA GLY A 49 -6.35 -14.06 -5.56
C GLY A 49 -5.69 -13.84 -4.20
N LYS A 50 -4.94 -12.75 -4.01
CA LYS A 50 -4.24 -12.46 -2.75
C LYS A 50 -5.06 -11.62 -1.80
N ASN A 51 -4.82 -11.81 -0.51
CA ASN A 51 -5.42 -11.07 0.59
C ASN A 51 -4.34 -10.22 1.27
N TYR A 52 -4.59 -8.92 1.47
CA TYR A 52 -3.66 -7.96 2.11
C TYR A 52 -3.96 -7.72 3.60
N GLY A 53 -4.92 -8.47 4.15
CA GLY A 53 -5.07 -8.71 5.57
C GLY A 53 -6.08 -7.82 6.27
N TRP A 54 -6.48 -6.66 5.74
CA TRP A 54 -7.50 -5.82 6.37
C TRP A 54 -8.85 -6.56 6.53
N PRO A 55 -9.54 -6.50 7.70
CA PRO A 55 -9.18 -5.79 8.94
C PRO A 55 -8.40 -6.62 9.98
N LEU A 56 -8.05 -7.87 9.65
CA LEU A 56 -7.36 -8.77 10.57
C LEU A 56 -5.89 -8.39 10.77
N ALA A 57 -5.25 -7.80 9.77
CA ALA A 57 -3.93 -7.18 9.86
C ALA A 57 -4.03 -5.68 9.62
N THR A 58 -3.32 -4.89 10.42
CA THR A 58 -3.16 -3.45 10.20
C THR A 58 -1.91 -2.92 10.89
N TRP A 59 -1.24 -1.96 10.25
CA TRP A 59 -0.15 -1.19 10.86
C TRP A 59 -0.65 0.01 11.67
N GLY A 60 -1.93 0.35 11.56
CA GLY A 60 -2.57 1.45 12.27
C GLY A 60 -3.23 1.04 13.58
N VAL A 61 -3.74 2.04 14.28
CA VAL A 61 -4.65 1.87 15.42
C VAL A 61 -5.94 2.62 15.16
N ASN A 62 -6.98 2.30 15.93
CA ASN A 62 -8.20 3.10 15.89
C ASN A 62 -7.87 4.57 16.25
N TYR A 63 -8.67 5.51 15.78
CA TYR A 63 -8.44 6.94 16.03
C TYR A 63 -8.48 7.29 17.53
N SER A 64 -9.16 6.48 18.35
CA SER A 64 -9.11 6.53 19.81
C SER A 64 -7.74 6.17 20.42
N GLY A 65 -6.81 5.64 19.65
CA GLY A 65 -5.51 5.13 20.09
C GLY A 65 -5.52 3.65 20.51
N LEU A 66 -6.70 3.01 20.55
CA LEU A 66 -6.85 1.59 20.87
C LEU A 66 -6.65 0.71 19.63
N LYS A 67 -6.40 -0.58 19.85
CA LYS A 67 -6.37 -1.57 18.77
C LYS A 67 -7.73 -1.64 18.06
N VAL A 68 -7.71 -1.95 16.76
CA VAL A 68 -8.92 -2.31 16.01
C VAL A 68 -9.45 -3.63 16.56
N SER A 69 -10.76 -3.73 16.80
CA SER A 69 -11.41 -4.87 17.47
C SER A 69 -11.15 -6.21 16.81
N GLU A 70 -11.15 -6.23 15.47
CA GLU A 70 -10.96 -7.43 14.65
C GLU A 70 -9.49 -7.76 14.39
N ALA A 71 -8.59 -6.80 14.64
CA ALA A 71 -7.19 -6.95 14.29
C ALA A 71 -6.50 -7.97 15.20
N LYS A 72 -5.81 -8.92 14.56
CA LYS A 72 -4.98 -9.94 15.21
C LYS A 72 -3.51 -9.55 15.26
N GLY A 73 -3.16 -8.38 14.74
CA GLY A 73 -1.79 -7.85 14.74
C GLY A 73 -1.46 -7.15 13.43
N LYS A 74 -0.16 -7.04 13.15
CA LYS A 74 0.37 -6.48 11.89
C LYS A 74 0.53 -7.54 10.80
N ILE A 75 0.70 -8.79 11.23
CA ILE A 75 0.95 -9.94 10.35
C ILE A 75 -0.04 -11.03 10.74
N VAL A 76 -0.73 -11.59 9.75
CA VAL A 76 -1.61 -12.75 9.90
C VAL A 76 -1.28 -13.77 8.83
N ALA A 77 -1.44 -15.05 9.15
CA ALA A 77 -1.18 -16.13 8.20
C ALA A 77 -2.06 -15.99 6.95
N GLY A 78 -1.47 -16.10 5.77
CA GLY A 78 -2.16 -16.00 4.48
C GLY A 78 -2.37 -14.57 3.97
N ALA A 79 -2.01 -13.54 4.74
CA ALA A 79 -2.01 -12.16 4.25
C ALA A 79 -0.65 -11.77 3.67
N GLU A 80 -0.67 -11.11 2.52
CA GLU A 80 0.49 -10.44 1.95
C GLU A 80 0.86 -9.21 2.79
N GLN A 81 2.14 -8.84 2.78
CA GLN A 81 2.64 -7.66 3.48
C GLN A 81 2.86 -6.51 2.51
N PRO A 82 2.69 -5.25 2.96
CA PRO A 82 2.95 -4.11 2.11
C PRO A 82 4.43 -3.98 1.79
N VAL A 83 4.71 -3.40 0.63
CA VAL A 83 6.08 -3.02 0.23
C VAL A 83 6.61 -1.95 1.17
N TYR A 84 5.73 -1.03 1.58
CA TYR A 84 6.03 0.03 2.51
C TYR A 84 4.78 0.41 3.28
N TYR A 85 4.95 0.83 4.54
CA TYR A 85 3.87 1.44 5.30
C TYR A 85 4.36 2.69 6.02
N TRP A 86 3.45 3.65 6.20
CA TRP A 86 3.71 4.82 7.03
C TRP A 86 3.18 4.60 8.44
N LYS A 87 4.05 4.78 9.44
CA LYS A 87 3.64 4.74 10.85
C LYS A 87 2.63 5.84 11.16
N ASP A 88 2.88 7.05 10.68
CA ASP A 88 1.98 8.20 10.78
C ASP A 88 1.39 8.46 9.40
N SER A 89 0.07 8.41 9.27
CA SER A 89 -0.64 8.44 7.98
C SER A 89 -0.52 9.83 7.33
N PRO A 90 0.08 9.93 6.13
CA PRO A 90 0.12 11.18 5.37
C PRO A 90 -1.14 11.40 4.51
N ALA A 91 -2.06 10.43 4.43
CA ALA A 91 -3.29 10.49 3.65
C ALA A 91 -3.05 10.85 2.17
N ILE A 92 -2.15 10.10 1.51
CA ILE A 92 -1.77 10.35 0.11
C ILE A 92 -3.00 10.20 -0.80
N SER A 93 -3.17 11.10 -1.77
CA SER A 93 -4.30 11.03 -2.70
C SER A 93 -3.95 10.27 -3.99
N GLY A 94 -2.80 10.56 -4.60
CA GLY A 94 -2.43 10.05 -5.92
C GLY A 94 -1.11 9.26 -5.93
N MET A 95 -0.92 8.45 -6.97
CA MET A 95 0.33 7.72 -7.22
C MET A 95 0.74 7.90 -8.67
N ALA A 96 2.01 8.23 -8.90
CA ALA A 96 2.61 8.29 -10.22
C ALA A 96 4.05 7.79 -10.16
N PHE A 97 4.49 7.14 -11.23
CA PHE A 97 5.89 6.80 -11.43
C PHE A 97 6.57 7.91 -12.23
N ILE A 98 7.68 8.41 -11.72
CA ILE A 98 8.49 9.44 -12.39
C ILE A 98 9.85 8.84 -12.68
N SER A 99 10.24 8.84 -13.95
CA SER A 99 11.63 8.59 -14.36
C SER A 99 12.34 9.93 -14.42
N ALA A 100 13.23 10.20 -13.48
CA ALA A 100 14.05 11.41 -13.51
C ALA A 100 15.45 11.07 -14.03
N THR A 101 15.81 11.61 -15.20
CA THR A 101 17.20 11.62 -15.64
C THR A 101 17.85 12.85 -15.02
N PHE A 102 18.80 12.64 -14.12
CA PHE A 102 19.61 13.72 -13.60
C PHE A 102 20.77 13.97 -14.57
N LEU A 103 20.76 15.10 -15.26
CA LEU A 103 21.95 15.59 -15.95
C LEU A 103 22.79 16.30 -14.90
N CYS A 104 23.76 15.57 -14.35
CA CYS A 104 24.73 16.15 -13.43
C CYS A 104 25.80 16.85 -14.27
N ARG A 105 25.80 18.19 -14.23
CA ARG A 105 26.68 19.01 -15.07
C ARG A 105 28.15 18.88 -14.65
N ASP A 106 28.42 18.68 -13.36
CA ASP A 106 29.77 18.64 -12.77
C ASP A 106 29.89 17.70 -11.55
N GLY A 107 29.14 16.58 -11.52
CA GLY A 107 29.24 15.55 -10.47
C GLY A 107 28.67 15.91 -9.07
N ILE A 108 28.35 17.19 -8.81
CA ILE A 108 27.79 17.65 -7.52
C ILE A 108 26.43 18.35 -7.70
N ASN A 109 26.21 19.04 -8.83
CA ASN A 109 24.96 19.74 -9.12
C ASN A 109 24.15 18.97 -10.16
N CYS A 110 23.17 18.21 -9.69
CA CYS A 110 22.22 17.48 -10.50
C CYS A 110 20.92 18.28 -10.57
N LEU A 111 20.65 18.90 -11.72
CA LEU A 111 19.35 19.52 -12.00
C LEU A 111 18.45 18.46 -12.62
N SER A 112 17.16 18.44 -12.23
CA SER A 112 16.14 17.62 -12.87
C SER A 112 16.09 18.01 -14.36
N ALA A 113 16.40 17.07 -15.25
CA ALA A 113 16.02 17.22 -16.64
C ALA A 113 14.49 17.16 -16.66
N ARG A 114 13.86 18.23 -17.15
CA ARG A 114 12.41 18.28 -17.38
C ARG A 114 12.03 17.37 -18.53
#